data_AF-M2LCH2-F1
#
_entry.id   AF-M2LCH2-F1
#
_cell.length_a   1.000
_cell.length_b   1.000
_cell.length_c   1.000
_cell.angle_alpha   90.00
_cell.angle_beta   90.00
_cell.angle_gamma   90.00
#
_symmetry.space_group_name_H-M   'P 1'
#
loop_
_entity.id
_entity.type
_entity.pdbx_description
1 polymer ?
#
loop_
_entity_poly.entity_id
_entity_poly.type
_entity_poly.pdbx_seq_one_letter_code
_entity_poly.pdbx_strand_id
1 'polypeptide(L)'
;MPPVKRKLSAVMETSKDEHPEVPRAPQRSTASWIVCGDAVPLETCPYECATQHTSTGRACGECWELHISTQVKEKPGRAISCMLCPSLMSDKSLKRLARVTTRAMYTIQFGYPSLAQRENYRKSMLMNGHFQCQDRCKGVDTTFQPYHREQDGRVFACKDCGLHTCVDCDHPEHSGETCIGY
;
A
#
# COMPACT_ATOMS: atom_id res chain seq x y z
N MET A 1 -57.37 -19.66 67.02
CA MET A 1 -57.22 -18.27 67.50
C MET A 1 -56.31 -17.51 66.53
N PRO A 2 -56.76 -16.37 65.96
CA PRO A 2 -55.90 -15.31 65.42
C PRO A 2 -55.44 -14.40 66.60
N PRO A 3 -54.89 -13.17 66.44
CA PRO A 3 -54.16 -12.46 65.36
C PRO A 3 -52.71 -12.06 65.85
N VAL A 4 -51.84 -11.27 65.20
CA VAL A 4 -51.83 -9.78 65.13
C VAL A 4 -50.65 -9.26 64.27
N LYS A 5 -51.03 -8.26 63.47
CA LYS A 5 -50.31 -7.24 62.67
C LYS A 5 -49.04 -6.62 63.32
N ARG A 6 -48.07 -6.18 62.50
CA ARG A 6 -47.78 -4.74 62.28
C ARG A 6 -46.65 -4.48 61.27
N LYS A 7 -46.94 -3.46 60.42
CA LYS A 7 -46.06 -2.73 59.50
C LYS A 7 -44.86 -2.10 60.23
N LEU A 8 -43.78 -1.84 59.50
CA LEU A 8 -43.12 -0.52 59.46
C LEU A 8 -42.23 -0.39 58.22
N SER A 9 -42.45 0.72 57.51
CA SER A 9 -41.72 1.19 56.34
C SER A 9 -40.35 1.73 56.73
N ALA A 10 -39.36 1.59 55.85
CA ALA A 10 -38.17 2.41 55.87
C ALA A 10 -37.84 2.88 54.44
N VAL A 11 -38.01 4.18 54.25
CA VAL A 11 -37.52 4.97 53.13
C VAL A 11 -36.02 5.14 53.35
N MET A 12 -35.19 4.84 52.36
CA MET A 12 -33.80 5.30 52.34
C MET A 12 -33.56 6.11 51.07
N GLU A 13 -33.12 7.34 51.32
CA GLU A 13 -32.79 8.40 50.40
C GLU A 13 -31.66 7.99 49.45
N THR A 14 -31.85 8.24 48.15
CA THR A 14 -30.80 8.20 47.14
C THR A 14 -29.94 9.45 47.27
N SER A 15 -28.73 9.29 47.79
CA SER A 15 -27.68 10.32 47.80
C SER A 15 -27.35 10.74 46.37
N LYS A 16 -27.38 12.05 46.15
CA LYS A 16 -27.04 12.72 44.90
C LYS A 16 -25.55 13.04 44.96
N ASP A 17 -24.71 12.17 44.41
CA ASP A 17 -23.28 12.42 44.25
C ASP A 17 -23.09 13.50 43.18
N GLU A 18 -22.87 14.74 43.61
CA GLU A 18 -22.36 15.82 42.77
C GLU A 18 -20.86 15.56 42.52
N HIS A 19 -20.54 15.06 41.33
CA HIS A 19 -19.16 14.98 40.87
C HIS A 19 -18.61 16.39 40.59
N PRO A 20 -17.41 16.74 41.12
CA PRO A 20 -16.77 18.00 40.80
C PRO A 20 -16.39 18.05 39.31
N GLU A 21 -16.83 19.10 38.62
CA GLU A 21 -16.45 19.38 37.23
C GLU A 21 -14.92 19.57 37.14
N VAL A 22 -14.27 18.58 36.54
CA VAL A 22 -12.85 18.64 36.20
C VAL A 22 -12.65 19.74 35.15
N PRO A 23 -11.70 20.69 35.33
CA PRO A 23 -11.44 21.73 34.34
C PRO A 23 -11.11 21.10 32.98
N ARG A 24 -11.99 21.32 31.99
CA ARG A 24 -11.73 20.92 30.60
C ARG A 24 -10.51 21.66 30.08
N ALA A 25 -9.44 20.91 29.85
CA ALA A 25 -8.26 21.40 29.15
C ALA A 25 -8.66 22.03 27.80
N PRO A 26 -7.99 23.11 27.36
CA PRO A 26 -8.31 23.79 26.12
C PRO A 26 -8.28 22.78 24.95
N GLN A 27 -9.42 22.65 24.27
CA GLN A 27 -9.54 21.82 23.08
C GLN A 27 -8.65 22.42 21.99
N ARG A 28 -7.44 21.89 21.85
CA ARG A 28 -6.58 22.15 20.69
C ARG A 28 -7.35 21.70 19.46
N SER A 29 -7.62 22.64 18.57
CA SER A 29 -8.22 22.37 17.25
C SER A 29 -7.43 21.29 16.54
N THR A 30 -8.01 20.10 16.41
CA THR A 30 -7.44 18.98 15.66
C THR A 30 -7.67 19.22 14.17
N ALA A 31 -6.89 20.11 13.59
CA ALA A 31 -6.67 20.10 12.14
C ALA A 31 -5.84 18.85 11.82
N SER A 32 -6.55 17.74 11.74
CA SER A 32 -6.03 16.38 11.60
C SER A 32 -5.99 16.03 10.12
N TRP A 33 -4.86 16.28 9.46
CA TRP A 33 -4.63 15.82 8.09
C TRP A 33 -4.17 14.36 8.12
N ILE A 34 -5.05 13.47 8.57
CA ILE A 34 -4.83 12.02 8.46
C ILE A 34 -5.45 11.58 7.14
N VAL A 35 -4.62 11.12 6.21
CA VAL A 35 -5.07 10.67 4.88
C VAL A 35 -6.01 9.46 5.00
N CYS A 36 -5.75 8.55 5.96
CA CYS A 36 -6.48 7.30 6.15
C CYS A 36 -7.50 7.32 7.33
N GLY A 37 -7.58 8.37 8.15
CA GLY A 37 -8.44 8.45 9.36
C GLY A 37 -8.14 7.43 10.48
N ASP A 38 -7.42 6.35 10.18
CA ASP A 38 -7.22 5.21 11.06
C ASP A 38 -6.11 5.42 12.09
N ALA A 39 -6.28 4.79 13.26
CA ALA A 39 -5.31 4.77 14.36
C ALA A 39 -4.12 3.82 14.09
N VAL A 40 -3.53 3.91 12.90
CA VAL A 40 -2.33 3.15 12.51
C VAL A 40 -1.07 3.93 12.90
N PRO A 41 0.05 3.25 13.23
CA PRO A 41 1.33 3.92 13.41
C PRO A 41 1.67 4.70 12.13
N LEU A 42 1.68 6.02 12.24
CA LEU A 42 1.95 6.88 11.10
C LEU A 42 3.43 6.79 10.74
N GLU A 43 3.72 6.41 9.49
CA GLU A 43 5.08 6.44 8.98
C GLU A 43 5.58 7.87 8.84
N THR A 44 6.89 8.03 8.89
CA THR A 44 7.52 9.35 8.83
C THR A 44 7.52 9.90 7.41
N CYS A 45 7.26 11.20 7.29
CA CYS A 45 7.42 11.98 6.07
C CYS A 45 8.80 11.76 5.39
N PRO A 46 8.93 11.87 4.05
CA PRO A 46 10.21 11.92 3.33
C PRO A 46 11.24 12.80 4.02
N TYR A 47 12.52 12.42 3.94
CA TYR A 47 13.61 13.14 4.63
C TYR A 47 13.70 14.61 4.19
N GLU A 48 13.42 14.88 2.92
CA GLU A 48 13.60 16.19 2.28
C GLU A 48 12.66 17.26 2.83
N CYS A 49 11.46 16.85 3.25
CA CYS A 49 10.44 17.75 3.78
C CYS A 49 10.06 17.43 5.23
N ALA A 50 10.76 16.51 5.91
CA ALA A 50 10.46 16.12 7.29
C ALA A 50 10.38 17.30 8.27
N THR A 51 11.14 18.37 8.04
CA THR A 51 11.12 19.59 8.86
C THR A 51 9.93 20.52 8.57
N GLN A 52 9.30 20.39 7.41
CA GLN A 52 8.18 21.21 6.95
C GLN A 52 6.82 20.63 7.38
N HIS A 53 6.78 19.34 7.71
CA HIS A 53 5.58 18.66 8.14
C HIS A 53 5.57 18.53 9.67
N THR A 54 4.59 19.20 10.29
CA THR A 54 4.34 19.08 11.73
C THR A 54 3.76 17.70 12.06
N SER A 55 3.54 17.41 13.35
CA SER A 55 2.96 16.13 13.80
C SER A 55 1.59 15.81 13.16
N THR A 56 0.91 16.80 12.60
CA THR A 56 -0.39 16.65 11.92
C THR A 56 -0.28 16.29 10.44
N GLY A 57 0.91 16.40 9.83
CA GLY A 57 1.16 16.04 8.43
C GLY A 57 1.85 14.69 8.31
N ARG A 58 1.14 13.61 8.60
CA ARG A 58 1.68 12.25 8.45
C ARG A 58 0.67 11.33 7.78
N ALA A 59 1.18 10.32 7.11
CA ALA A 59 0.37 9.30 6.45
C ALA A 59 0.80 7.91 6.91
N CYS A 60 -0.14 6.97 6.96
CA CYS A 60 0.17 5.56 7.18
C CYS A 60 1.01 5.01 6.01
N GLY A 61 1.75 3.93 6.24
CA GLY A 61 2.60 3.31 5.20
C GLY A 61 1.82 2.89 3.96
N GLU A 62 0.54 2.51 4.11
CA GLU A 62 -0.34 2.16 2.99
C GLU A 62 -0.68 3.36 2.11
N CYS A 63 -0.95 4.53 2.69
CA CYS A 63 -1.15 5.75 1.94
C CYS A 63 0.11 6.19 1.18
N TRP A 64 1.29 6.03 1.80
CA TRP A 64 2.56 6.28 1.11
C TRP A 64 2.76 5.32 -0.06
N GLU A 65 2.50 4.03 0.15
CA GLU A 65 2.63 3.02 -0.90
C GLU A 65 1.69 3.30 -2.07
N LEU A 66 0.42 3.59 -1.79
CA LEU A 66 -0.56 3.92 -2.82
C LEU A 66 -0.16 5.16 -3.62
N HIS A 67 0.30 6.21 -2.92
CA HIS A 67 0.72 7.46 -3.56
C HIS A 67 1.96 7.29 -4.44
N ILE A 68 2.99 6.62 -3.92
CA ILE A 68 4.24 6.40 -4.67
C ILE A 68 3.98 5.49 -5.86
N SER A 69 3.27 4.37 -5.68
CA SER A 69 2.97 3.44 -6.78
C SER A 69 2.15 4.10 -7.89
N THR A 70 1.18 4.95 -7.54
CA THR A 70 0.43 5.76 -8.50
C THR A 70 1.34 6.70 -9.28
N GLN A 71 2.20 7.46 -8.62
CA GLN A 71 3.11 8.37 -9.33
C GLN A 71 4.14 7.66 -10.21
N VAL A 72 4.63 6.49 -9.80
CA VAL A 72 5.53 5.67 -10.64
C VAL A 72 4.85 5.25 -11.94
N LYS A 73 3.54 4.98 -11.90
CA LYS A 73 2.73 4.60 -13.07
C LYS A 73 2.38 5.80 -13.94
N GLU A 74 1.99 6.91 -13.33
CA GLU A 74 1.40 8.05 -14.04
C GLU A 74 2.40 9.10 -14.51
N LYS A 75 3.48 9.35 -13.75
CA LYS A 75 4.40 10.44 -14.06
C LYS A 75 5.57 9.95 -14.92
N PRO A 76 5.84 10.60 -16.07
CA PRO A 76 7.05 10.36 -16.81
C PRO A 76 8.27 10.91 -16.03
N GLY A 77 9.31 10.09 -15.90
CA GLY A 77 10.57 10.44 -15.23
C GLY A 77 10.59 10.26 -13.70
N ARG A 78 11.75 10.56 -13.10
CA ARG A 78 12.03 10.34 -11.66
C ARG A 78 11.39 11.39 -10.72
N ALA A 79 10.34 12.08 -11.17
CA ALA A 79 9.77 13.23 -10.46
C ALA A 79 8.63 12.81 -9.50
N ILE A 80 8.95 11.93 -8.54
CA ILE A 80 7.99 11.52 -7.50
C ILE A 80 7.97 12.59 -6.40
N SER A 81 6.82 13.21 -6.17
CA SER A 81 6.65 14.26 -5.15
C SER A 81 6.08 13.73 -3.85
N CYS A 82 6.37 14.41 -2.74
CA CYS A 82 5.68 14.21 -1.46
C CYS A 82 4.16 14.34 -1.63
N MET A 83 3.38 13.62 -0.82
CA MET A 83 1.92 13.72 -0.86
C MET A 83 1.37 14.95 -0.13
N LEU A 84 2.19 15.57 0.71
CA LEU A 84 1.82 16.69 1.57
C LEU A 84 2.40 18.02 1.10
N CYS A 85 3.35 18.00 0.17
CA CYS A 85 3.94 19.21 -0.40
C CYS A 85 4.53 18.94 -1.80
N PRO A 86 4.89 19.98 -2.57
CA PRO A 86 5.46 19.82 -3.91
C PRO A 86 6.91 19.30 -3.95
N SER A 87 7.56 19.08 -2.81
CA SER A 87 8.97 18.64 -2.77
C SER A 87 9.15 17.28 -3.41
N LEU A 88 10.20 17.14 -4.23
CA LEU A 88 10.59 15.87 -4.84
C LEU A 88 11.25 14.96 -3.80
N MET A 89 10.95 13.66 -3.89
CA MET A 89 11.52 12.62 -3.04
C MET A 89 12.83 12.09 -3.62
N SER A 90 13.85 11.88 -2.78
CA SER A 90 15.04 11.17 -3.20
C SER A 90 14.81 9.65 -3.28
N ASP A 91 15.71 8.96 -3.98
CA ASP A 91 15.77 7.50 -3.99
C ASP A 91 15.86 6.91 -2.56
N LYS A 92 16.49 7.62 -1.61
CA LYS A 92 16.58 7.17 -0.22
C LYS A 92 15.21 7.22 0.47
N SER A 93 14.44 8.27 0.24
CA SER A 93 13.06 8.39 0.76
C SER A 93 12.13 7.36 0.12
N LEU A 94 12.25 7.14 -1.20
CA LEU A 94 11.51 6.09 -1.91
C LEU A 94 11.86 4.69 -1.38
N LYS A 95 13.14 4.40 -1.17
CA LYS A 95 13.63 3.17 -0.54
C LYS A 95 13.31 3.04 0.94
N ARG A 96 12.62 4.00 1.56
CA ARG A 96 12.14 3.85 2.92
C ARG A 96 10.63 3.66 2.94
N LEU A 97 9.92 4.48 2.17
CA LEU A 97 8.47 4.62 2.24
C LEU A 97 7.71 3.70 1.28
N ALA A 98 8.34 3.27 0.18
CA ALA A 98 7.72 2.32 -0.72
C ALA A 98 8.01 0.87 -0.29
N ARG A 99 7.10 -0.05 -0.59
CA ARG A 99 7.31 -1.50 -0.49
C ARG A 99 8.27 -1.99 -1.56
N VAL A 100 8.73 -3.23 -1.41
CA VAL A 100 9.71 -3.85 -2.31
C VAL A 100 9.18 -3.90 -3.75
N THR A 101 7.88 -4.16 -3.96
CA THR A 101 7.25 -4.21 -5.28
C THR A 101 7.31 -2.85 -5.99
N THR A 102 6.84 -1.78 -5.33
CA THR A 102 6.90 -0.42 -5.88
C THR A 102 8.33 0.05 -6.12
N ARG A 103 9.31 -0.33 -5.28
CA ARG A 103 10.73 -0.05 -5.54
C ARG A 103 11.24 -0.76 -6.79
N ALA A 104 10.84 -2.02 -7.00
CA ALA A 104 11.19 -2.76 -8.21
C ALA A 104 10.59 -2.06 -9.44
N MET A 105 9.31 -1.66 -9.38
CA MET A 105 8.68 -0.88 -10.46
C MET A 105 9.42 0.43 -10.74
N TYR A 106 9.74 1.22 -9.71
CA TYR A 106 10.52 2.45 -9.86
C TYR A 106 11.88 2.18 -10.52
N THR A 107 12.58 1.11 -10.12
CA THR A 107 13.87 0.72 -10.68
C THR A 107 13.75 0.28 -12.14
N ILE A 108 12.72 -0.50 -12.48
CA ILE A 108 12.45 -0.92 -13.85
C ILE A 108 12.16 0.29 -14.74
N GLN A 109 11.28 1.18 -14.25
CA GLN A 109 10.79 2.32 -15.00
C GLN A 109 11.87 3.39 -15.18
N PHE A 110 12.67 3.67 -14.15
CA PHE A 110 13.60 4.80 -14.18
C PHE A 110 15.06 4.44 -13.96
N GLY A 111 15.37 3.27 -13.41
CA GLY A 111 16.73 2.80 -13.15
C GLY A 111 17.45 2.25 -14.39
N TYR A 112 16.70 1.82 -15.41
CA TYR A 112 17.24 1.32 -16.67
C TYR A 112 16.97 2.31 -17.81
N PRO A 113 17.94 3.19 -18.14
CA PRO A 113 17.79 4.19 -19.21
C PRO A 113 17.60 3.58 -20.61
N SER A 114 17.96 2.32 -20.84
CA SER A 114 17.77 1.66 -22.14
C SER A 114 16.79 0.49 -22.09
N LEU A 115 16.07 0.28 -23.20
CA LEU A 115 15.21 -0.90 -23.40
C LEU A 115 15.98 -2.20 -23.20
N ALA A 116 17.23 -2.26 -23.68
CA ALA A 116 18.10 -3.43 -23.51
C ALA A 116 18.38 -3.78 -22.04
N GLN A 117 18.49 -2.79 -21.15
CA GLN A 117 18.69 -3.05 -19.73
C GLN A 117 17.41 -3.54 -19.04
N ARG A 118 16.24 -3.01 -19.43
CA ARG A 118 14.94 -3.53 -18.96
C ARG A 118 14.74 -4.98 -19.38
N GLU A 119 15.06 -5.28 -20.64
CA GLU A 119 15.05 -6.63 -21.21
C GLU A 119 15.97 -7.58 -20.42
N ASN A 120 17.18 -7.15 -20.09
CA ASN A 120 18.14 -7.97 -19.33
C ASN A 120 17.66 -8.25 -17.89
N TYR A 121 17.07 -7.25 -17.22
CA TYR A 121 16.49 -7.45 -15.89
C TYR A 121 15.31 -8.44 -15.94
N ARG A 122 14.44 -8.29 -16.94
CA ARG A 122 13.33 -9.21 -17.19
C ARG A 122 13.84 -10.65 -17.41
N LYS A 123 14.83 -10.82 -18.28
CA LYS A 123 15.49 -12.11 -18.51
C LYS A 123 16.10 -12.68 -17.23
N SER A 124 16.72 -11.85 -16.40
CA SER A 124 17.25 -12.29 -15.10
C SER A 124 16.15 -12.80 -14.15
N MET A 125 14.98 -12.16 -14.11
CA MET A 125 13.87 -12.63 -13.28
C MET A 125 13.29 -13.95 -13.79
N LEU A 126 13.14 -14.08 -15.10
CA LEU A 126 12.78 -15.34 -15.77
C LEU A 126 13.76 -16.46 -15.43
N MET A 127 15.06 -16.19 -15.47
CA MET A 127 16.11 -17.17 -15.12
C MET A 127 16.10 -17.55 -13.63
N ASN A 128 15.64 -16.64 -12.76
CA ASN A 128 15.45 -16.91 -11.33
C ASN A 128 14.10 -17.58 -11.02
N GLY A 129 13.37 -18.05 -12.04
CA GLY A 129 12.09 -18.73 -11.89
C GLY A 129 10.97 -17.82 -11.39
N HIS A 130 10.97 -16.55 -11.77
CA HIS A 130 9.94 -15.59 -11.42
C HIS A 130 9.38 -14.92 -12.67
N PHE A 131 8.05 -14.88 -12.80
CA PHE A 131 7.36 -14.25 -13.93
C PHE A 131 6.23 -13.34 -13.46
N GLN A 132 5.97 -12.26 -14.23
CA GLN A 132 4.92 -11.29 -13.93
C GLN A 132 3.93 -11.22 -15.09
N CYS A 133 2.64 -11.38 -14.78
CA CYS A 133 1.57 -11.27 -15.79
C CYS A 133 1.57 -9.88 -16.42
N GLN A 134 1.72 -9.82 -17.75
CA GLN A 134 1.90 -8.56 -18.45
C GLN A 134 0.61 -7.95 -18.99
N ASP A 135 -0.48 -8.71 -19.21
CA ASP A 135 -1.55 -8.23 -20.09
C ASP A 135 -2.85 -7.86 -19.36
N ARG A 136 -3.52 -8.81 -18.71
CA ARG A 136 -4.71 -8.50 -17.89
C ARG A 136 -4.40 -7.80 -16.57
N CYS A 137 -3.16 -7.92 -16.13
CA CYS A 137 -2.69 -7.31 -14.90
C CYS A 137 -2.01 -5.95 -15.13
N LYS A 138 -2.06 -5.41 -16.36
CA LYS A 138 -1.60 -4.04 -16.65
C LYS A 138 -2.31 -3.07 -15.70
N GLY A 139 -1.52 -2.37 -14.88
CA GLY A 139 -2.02 -1.36 -13.95
C GLY A 139 -2.35 -1.87 -12.55
N VAL A 140 -2.48 -3.18 -12.35
CA VAL A 140 -2.58 -3.79 -11.01
C VAL A 140 -1.16 -4.20 -10.59
N ASP A 141 -0.75 -3.93 -9.34
CA ASP A 141 0.57 -4.36 -8.83
C ASP A 141 0.59 -5.89 -8.68
N THR A 142 0.67 -6.62 -9.79
CA THR A 142 0.85 -8.07 -9.73
C THR A 142 2.26 -8.37 -9.35
N THR A 143 2.40 -8.99 -8.18
CA THR A 143 3.67 -9.52 -7.69
C THR A 143 4.25 -10.53 -8.67
N PHE A 144 5.58 -10.60 -8.75
CA PHE A 144 6.26 -11.71 -9.41
C PHE A 144 5.83 -13.02 -8.77
N GLN A 145 5.47 -13.98 -9.60
CA GLN A 145 5.02 -15.29 -9.17
C GLN A 145 6.09 -16.34 -9.54
N PRO A 146 6.28 -17.37 -8.71
CA PRO A 146 7.18 -18.46 -9.04
C PRO A 146 6.72 -19.14 -10.34
N TYR A 147 7.69 -19.41 -11.20
CA TYR A 147 7.52 -19.98 -12.53
C TYR A 147 8.68 -20.92 -12.83
N HIS A 148 8.40 -22.16 -13.22
CA HIS A 148 9.43 -23.15 -13.50
C HIS A 148 9.38 -23.52 -14.99
N ARG A 149 10.19 -22.85 -15.82
CA ARG A 149 10.22 -23.07 -17.28
C ARG A 149 10.39 -24.55 -17.68
N GLU A 150 11.14 -25.32 -16.90
CA GLU A 150 11.35 -26.76 -17.15
C GLU A 150 10.07 -27.60 -16.94
N GLN A 151 9.19 -27.18 -16.03
CA GLN A 151 7.95 -27.88 -15.67
C GLN A 151 6.74 -27.33 -16.44
N ASP A 152 6.63 -26.00 -16.49
CA ASP A 152 5.49 -25.27 -17.05
C ASP A 152 5.65 -25.00 -18.57
N GLY A 153 6.84 -25.25 -19.13
CA GLY A 153 7.14 -25.09 -20.55
C GLY A 153 7.28 -23.63 -20.96
N ARG A 154 6.46 -23.18 -21.92
CA ARG A 154 6.44 -21.78 -22.39
C ARG A 154 5.24 -20.99 -21.84
N VAL A 155 4.39 -21.62 -21.04
CA VAL A 155 3.11 -21.06 -20.63
C VAL A 155 3.17 -20.71 -19.15
N PHE A 156 2.97 -19.44 -18.84
CA PHE A 156 2.79 -18.97 -17.46
C PHE A 156 1.30 -18.76 -17.17
N ALA A 157 0.81 -19.40 -16.11
CA ALA A 157 -0.54 -19.17 -15.58
C ALA A 157 -0.49 -18.18 -14.41
N CYS A 158 -1.07 -16.99 -14.59
CA CYS A 158 -1.15 -16.02 -13.51
C CYS A 158 -2.12 -16.48 -12.43
N LYS A 159 -1.65 -16.61 -11.18
CA LYS A 159 -2.48 -16.96 -10.03
C LYS A 159 -3.53 -15.91 -9.65
N ASP A 160 -3.34 -14.65 -10.07
CA ASP A 160 -4.23 -13.55 -9.69
C ASP A 160 -5.40 -13.42 -10.67
N CYS A 161 -5.15 -13.55 -11.98
CA CYS A 161 -6.17 -13.34 -13.02
C CYS A 161 -6.52 -14.59 -13.84
N GLY A 162 -5.82 -15.71 -13.63
CA GLY A 162 -6.00 -16.96 -14.36
C GLY A 162 -5.59 -16.91 -15.84
N LEU A 163 -5.00 -15.81 -16.31
CA LEU A 163 -4.57 -15.68 -17.70
C LEU A 163 -3.32 -16.53 -17.96
N HIS A 164 -3.38 -17.31 -19.03
CA HIS A 164 -2.23 -18.01 -19.59
C HIS A 164 -1.49 -17.08 -20.54
N THR A 165 -0.19 -16.92 -20.34
CA THR A 165 0.67 -16.01 -21.09
C THR A 165 1.84 -16.79 -21.64
N CYS A 166 2.17 -16.60 -22.91
CA CYS A 166 3.39 -17.13 -23.50
C CYS A 166 4.59 -16.34 -22.95
N VAL A 167 5.52 -17.02 -22.27
CA VAL A 167 6.67 -16.35 -21.63
C VAL A 167 7.73 -15.85 -22.61
N ASP A 168 7.64 -16.28 -23.87
CA ASP A 168 8.60 -15.92 -24.92
C ASP A 168 8.21 -14.63 -25.64
N CYS A 169 6.92 -14.32 -25.75
CA CYS A 169 6.41 -13.13 -26.44
C CYS A 169 5.53 -12.24 -25.58
N ASP A 170 5.20 -12.64 -24.36
CA ASP A 170 4.38 -11.92 -23.38
C ASP A 170 2.94 -11.63 -23.80
N HIS A 171 2.41 -12.39 -24.75
CA HIS A 171 1.02 -12.32 -25.19
C HIS A 171 0.17 -13.44 -24.57
N PRO A 172 -1.17 -13.34 -24.62
CA PRO A 172 -2.04 -14.47 -24.27
C PRO A 172 -1.60 -15.75 -24.96
N GLU A 173 -1.74 -16.89 -24.27
CA GLU A 173 -1.25 -18.18 -24.79
C GLU A 173 -1.85 -18.50 -26.17
N HIS A 174 -0.96 -18.76 -27.13
CA HIS A 174 -1.29 -19.00 -28.53
C HIS A 174 -0.81 -20.39 -28.97
N SER A 175 -1.50 -21.41 -28.45
CA SER A 175 -1.20 -22.80 -28.75
C SER A 175 -1.33 -23.09 -30.26
N GLY A 176 -0.28 -23.65 -30.87
CA GLY A 176 -0.25 -23.97 -32.30
C GLY A 176 0.33 -22.86 -33.20
N GLU A 177 0.54 -21.66 -32.68
CA GLU A 177 1.16 -20.55 -33.40
C GLU A 177 2.58 -20.27 -32.89
N THR A 178 3.44 -19.78 -33.79
CA THR A 178 4.74 -19.24 -33.40
C THR A 178 4.57 -17.83 -32.85
N CYS A 179 5.45 -17.40 -31.96
CA CYS A 179 5.44 -16.05 -31.40
C CYS A 179 5.53 -14.93 -32.45
N ILE A 180 5.95 -15.25 -33.68
CA ILE A 180 6.07 -14.29 -34.79
C ILE A 180 4.74 -14.19 -35.57
N GLY A 181 3.94 -15.25 -35.56
CA GLY A 181 2.68 -15.32 -36.32
C GLY A 181 1.46 -14.82 -35.56
N TYR A 182 1.55 -14.70 -34.25
CA TYR A 182 0.51 -14.18 -33.34
C TYR A 182 0.63 -12.65 -33.20
#